data_AF-A0A7D3WNK7-F1
#
_entry.id   AF-A0A7D3WNK7-F1
#
_cell.length_a   1.000
_cell.length_b   1.000
_cell.length_c   1.000
_cell.angle_alpha   90.00
_cell.angle_beta   90.00
_cell.angle_gamma   90.00
#
_symmetry.space_group_name_H-M   'P 1'
#
loop_
_entity.id
_entity.type
_entity.pdbx_description
1 polymer ?
#
loop_
_entity_poly.entity_id
_entity_poly.type
_entity_poly.pdbx_seq_one_letter_code
_entity_poly.pdbx_strand_id
1 'polypeptide(L)'
;MESEYLNLLRLFHAEHVDYVVVGGYAVIAHGFPRTTGDIDILLRPTPENAQRVVQALVRYGFKSGEFEEADFTTTPNFLSFSRQDLWIDLLTQLQ
;
A
#
# COMPACT_ATOMS: atom_id res chain seq x y z
N MET A 1 13.59 -8.29 -13.29
CA MET A 1 13.27 -7.02 -12.61
C MET A 1 12.10 -7.33 -11.70
N GLU A 2 12.20 -7.03 -10.40
CA GLU A 2 11.07 -7.21 -9.49
C GLU A 2 10.01 -6.14 -9.79
N SER A 3 8.73 -6.50 -9.70
CA SER A 3 7.64 -5.53 -9.91
C SER A 3 7.50 -4.56 -8.74
N GLU A 4 7.13 -3.31 -9.07
CA GLU A 4 6.89 -2.18 -8.15
C GLU A 4 6.22 -2.55 -6.81
N TYR A 5 5.08 -3.23 -6.95
CA TYR A 5 4.25 -3.60 -5.82
C TYR A 5 4.88 -4.69 -4.94
N LEU A 6 5.56 -5.67 -5.52
CA LEU A 6 6.21 -6.75 -4.74
C LEU A 6 7.31 -6.17 -3.85
N ASN A 7 8.07 -5.21 -4.36
CA ASN A 7 9.07 -4.50 -3.56
C ASN A 7 8.43 -3.76 -2.39
N LEU A 8 7.31 -3.05 -2.62
CA LEU A 8 6.56 -2.37 -1.56
C LEU A 8 6.03 -3.36 -0.50
N LEU A 9 5.40 -4.45 -0.93
CA LEU A 9 4.87 -5.48 -0.02
C LEU A 9 5.98 -6.13 0.83
N ARG A 10 7.18 -6.33 0.27
CA ARG A 10 8.34 -6.81 1.03
C ARG A 10 8.78 -5.82 2.10
N LEU A 11 8.79 -4.52 1.79
CA LEU A 11 9.10 -3.49 2.78
C LEU A 11 8.02 -3.39 3.85
N PHE A 12 6.74 -3.47 3.48
CA PHE A 12 5.63 -3.51 4.44
C PHE A 12 5.76 -4.70 5.39
N HIS A 13 6.05 -5.89 4.85
CA HIS A 13 6.33 -7.06 5.68
C HIS A 13 7.55 -6.84 6.60
N ALA A 14 8.64 -6.27 6.08
CA ALA A 14 9.86 -6.04 6.87
C ALA A 14 9.66 -5.02 8.00
N GLU A 15 8.78 -4.03 7.81
CA GLU A 15 8.42 -3.04 8.82
C GLU A 15 7.22 -3.46 9.69
N HIS A 16 6.72 -4.69 9.54
CA HIS A 16 5.56 -5.21 10.27
C HIS A 16 4.30 -4.33 10.12
N VAL A 17 4.08 -3.79 8.91
CA VAL A 17 2.85 -3.07 8.59
C VAL A 17 1.66 -4.04 8.63
N ASP A 18 0.60 -3.63 9.31
CA ASP A 18 -0.70 -4.29 9.30
C ASP A 18 -1.47 -3.86 8.03
N TYR A 19 -1.47 -4.73 7.02
CA TYR A 19 -2.16 -4.49 5.75
C TYR A 19 -2.82 -5.75 5.19
N VAL A 20 -3.72 -5.57 4.23
CA VAL A 20 -4.27 -6.63 3.40
C VAL A 20 -4.38 -6.15 1.95
N VAL A 21 -3.97 -6.99 0.99
CA VAL A 21 -4.20 -6.73 -0.43
C VAL A 21 -5.66 -7.04 -0.74
N VAL A 22 -6.36 -6.10 -1.37
CA VAL A 22 -7.76 -6.22 -1.74
C VAL A 22 -7.93 -6.04 -3.26
N GLY A 23 -9.17 -5.94 -3.74
CA GLY A 23 -9.45 -5.60 -5.13
C GLY A 23 -9.03 -6.66 -6.16
N GLY A 24 -8.66 -6.20 -7.36
CA GLY A 24 -8.41 -7.06 -8.52
C GLY A 24 -7.25 -8.04 -8.32
N TYR A 25 -6.17 -7.60 -7.70
CA TYR A 25 -5.02 -8.48 -7.39
C TYR A 25 -5.39 -9.62 -6.44
N ALA A 26 -6.21 -9.36 -5.42
CA ALA A 26 -6.66 -10.40 -4.50
C ALA A 26 -7.49 -11.46 -5.25
N VAL A 27 -8.40 -11.04 -6.14
CA VAL A 27 -9.21 -11.94 -6.98
C VAL A 27 -8.33 -12.84 -7.85
N ILE A 28 -7.32 -12.27 -8.51
CA ILE A 28 -6.36 -13.00 -9.34
C ILE A 28 -5.54 -13.99 -8.50
N ALA A 29 -5.06 -13.56 -7.33
CA ALA A 29 -4.29 -14.40 -6.41
C ALA A 29 -5.09 -15.63 -5.93
N HIS A 30 -6.42 -15.53 -5.87
CA HIS A 30 -7.32 -16.63 -5.56
C HIS A 30 -7.76 -17.46 -6.79
N GLY A 31 -7.11 -17.28 -7.95
CA GLY A 31 -7.28 -18.13 -9.13
C GLY A 31 -8.42 -17.72 -10.07
N PHE A 32 -9.03 -16.56 -9.86
CA PHE A 32 -10.09 -16.07 -10.73
C PHE A 32 -9.52 -15.13 -11.81
N PRO A 33 -9.68 -15.45 -13.10
CA PRO A 33 -9.13 -14.64 -14.17
C PRO A 33 -9.81 -13.27 -14.24
N ARG A 34 -9.01 -12.21 -14.15
CA ARG A 34 -9.40 -10.80 -14.28
C ARG A 34 -8.21 -9.98 -14.76
N THR A 35 -8.46 -8.86 -15.41
CA THR A 35 -7.48 -7.79 -15.66
C THR A 35 -7.61 -6.70 -14.60
N THR A 36 -6.49 -6.17 -14.11
CA THR A 36 -6.44 -5.04 -13.17
C THR A 36 -5.26 -4.14 -13.57
N GLY A 37 -5.37 -2.83 -13.37
CA GLY A 37 -4.33 -1.85 -13.73
C GLY A 37 -3.56 -1.30 -12.52
N ASP A 38 -3.94 -1.79 -11.35
CA ASP A 38 -3.73 -1.22 -10.04
C ASP A 38 -3.69 -2.32 -8.99
N ILE A 39 -3.00 -2.08 -7.88
CA ILE A 39 -3.06 -2.91 -6.67
C ILE A 39 -3.63 -2.08 -5.51
N ASP A 40 -4.68 -2.59 -4.91
CA ASP A 40 -5.30 -2.00 -3.73
C ASP A 40 -4.75 -2.62 -2.44
N ILE A 41 -4.29 -1.78 -1.52
CA ILE A 41 -3.77 -2.18 -0.22
C ILE A 41 -4.55 -1.45 0.87
N LEU A 42 -5.31 -2.22 1.65
CA LEU A 42 -6.00 -1.71 2.84
C LEU A 42 -5.04 -1.74 4.03
N LEU A 43 -4.83 -0.58 4.62
CA LEU A 43 -4.01 -0.35 5.80
C LEU A 43 -4.91 -0.25 7.04
N ARG A 44 -4.47 -0.81 8.16
CA ARG A 44 -5.12 -0.58 9.46
C ARG A 44 -4.82 0.86 9.93
N PRO A 45 -5.83 1.72 10.19
CA PRO A 45 -5.59 3.12 10.54
C PRO A 45 -5.32 3.31 12.04
N THR A 46 -4.17 2.84 12.52
CA THR A 46 -3.70 3.11 13.89
C THR A 46 -2.40 3.91 13.86
N PRO A 47 -2.10 4.73 14.89
CA PRO A 47 -0.86 5.48 14.95
C PRO A 47 0.40 4.62 14.80
N GLU A 48 0.44 3.46 15.47
CA GLU A 48 1.60 2.55 15.39
C GLU A 48 1.79 1.99 13.99
N ASN A 49 0.70 1.72 13.28
CA ASN A 49 0.78 1.21 11.92
C ASN A 49 1.13 2.32 10.92
N ALA A 50 0.58 3.52 11.10
CA ALA A 50 0.91 4.68 10.28
C ALA A 50 2.41 5.01 10.34
N GLN A 51 3.02 4.93 11.51
CA GLN A 51 4.46 5.10 11.68
C GLN A 51 5.25 4.08 10.84
N ARG A 52 4.85 2.79 10.86
CA ARG A 52 5.49 1.72 10.07
C ARG A 52 5.30 1.92 8.57
N VAL A 53 4.13 2.38 8.14
CA VAL A 53 3.84 2.70 6.74
C VAL A 53 4.77 3.82 6.26
N VAL A 54 4.89 4.91 7.01
CA VAL A 54 5.80 6.04 6.67
C VAL A 54 7.25 5.56 6.57
N GLN A 55 7.71 4.74 7.53
CA GLN A 55 9.06 4.16 7.49
C GLN A 55 9.28 3.29 6.24
N ALA A 56 8.30 2.45 5.89
CA ALA A 56 8.38 1.61 4.70
C ALA A 56 8.39 2.43 3.40
N LEU A 57 7.60 3.52 3.31
CA LEU A 57 7.56 4.40 2.16
C LEU A 57 8.88 5.17 1.96
N VAL A 58 9.52 5.62 3.05
CA VAL A 58 10.87 6.20 2.98
C VAL A 58 11.88 5.18 2.44
N ARG A 59 11.85 3.93 2.93
CA ARG A 59 12.71 2.84 2.43
C ARG A 59 12.41 2.47 0.97
N TYR A 60 11.17 2.65 0.53
CA TYR A 60 10.75 2.44 -0.86
C TYR A 60 11.30 3.51 -1.82
N GLY A 61 11.72 4.66 -1.27
CA GLY A 61 12.42 5.72 -1.99
C GLY A 61 11.66 7.05 -2.05
N PHE A 62 10.58 7.21 -1.28
CA PHE A 62 9.98 8.51 -1.05
C PHE A 62 10.83 9.34 -0.08
N LYS A 63 10.71 10.67 -0.15
CA LYS A 63 11.48 11.55 0.73
C LYS A 63 10.89 11.54 2.13
N SER A 64 11.74 11.68 3.14
CA SER A 64 11.28 11.91 4.51
C SER A 64 10.43 13.18 4.57
N GLY A 65 9.25 13.10 5.18
CA GLY A 65 8.27 14.20 5.24
C GLY A 65 7.39 14.36 3.99
N GLU A 66 7.51 13.48 2.99
CA GLU A 66 6.59 13.45 1.85
C GLU A 66 5.21 12.89 2.22
N PHE A 67 5.18 12.01 3.22
CA PHE A 67 3.95 11.50 3.84
C PHE A 67 4.03 11.68 5.36
N GLU A 68 2.88 11.92 5.97
CA GLU A 68 2.70 12.09 7.40
C GLU A 68 1.86 10.93 7.98
N GLU A 69 2.01 10.63 9.27
CA GLU A 69 1.18 9.61 9.93
C GLU A 69 -0.32 9.92 9.85
N ALA A 70 -0.68 11.20 9.75
CA ALA A 70 -2.06 11.65 9.55
C ALA A 70 -2.68 11.13 8.25
N ASP A 71 -1.87 10.89 7.21
CA ASP A 71 -2.32 10.32 5.94
C ASP A 71 -2.84 8.89 6.11
N PHE A 72 -2.35 8.16 7.11
CA PHE A 72 -2.68 6.74 7.33
C PHE A 72 -3.52 6.50 8.59
N THR A 73 -3.79 7.53 9.39
CA THR A 73 -4.73 7.47 10.52
C THR A 73 -6.08 8.13 10.21
N THR A 74 -6.11 9.10 9.29
CA THR A 74 -7.37 9.70 8.83
C THR A 74 -8.22 8.67 8.08
N THR A 75 -9.49 8.56 8.46
CA THR A 75 -10.44 7.59 7.90
C THR A 75 -11.74 8.30 7.51
N PRO A 76 -12.19 8.22 6.24
CA PRO A 76 -11.51 7.58 5.12
C PRO A 76 -10.35 8.44 4.60
N ASN A 77 -9.30 7.78 4.12
CA ASN A 77 -8.28 8.39 3.30
C ASN A 77 -7.84 7.41 2.19
N PHE A 78 -7.38 7.99 1.09
CA PHE A 78 -6.96 7.30 -0.12
C PHE A 78 -5.73 7.99 -0.69
N LEU A 79 -4.69 7.21 -0.96
CA LEU A 79 -3.45 7.70 -1.54
C LEU A 79 -3.05 6.80 -2.70
N SER A 80 -2.82 7.40 -3.86
CA SER A 80 -2.47 6.67 -5.08
C SER A 80 -1.20 7.21 -5.70
N PHE A 81 -0.31 6.31 -6.12
CA PHE A 81 0.88 6.65 -6.87
C PHE A 81 1.23 5.54 -7.86
N SER A 82 2.00 5.88 -8.90
CA SER A 82 2.46 4.91 -9.90
C SER A 82 3.98 4.81 -9.95
N ARG A 83 4.46 3.60 -10.23
CA ARG A 83 5.85 3.32 -10.62
C ARG A 83 5.87 2.24 -11.69
N GLN A 84 6.59 2.50 -12.78
CA GLN A 84 6.74 1.56 -13.90
C GLN A 84 5.38 0.99 -14.40
N ASP A 85 4.44 1.91 -14.66
CA ASP A 85 3.16 1.61 -15.32
C ASP A 85 2.16 0.77 -14.52
N LEU A 86 2.33 0.64 -13.19
CA LEU A 86 1.32 0.10 -12.27
C LEU A 86 0.94 1.14 -11.21
N TRP A 87 -0.35 1.30 -10.97
CA TRP A 87 -0.88 2.10 -9.85
C TRP A 87 -0.90 1.30 -8.55
N ILE A 88 -0.56 1.96 -7.46
CA ILE A 88 -0.60 1.42 -6.11
C ILE A 88 -1.49 2.32 -5.29
N ASP A 89 -2.54 1.73 -4.74
CA ASP A 89 -3.56 2.41 -3.97
C ASP A 89 -3.48 1.99 -2.50
N LEU A 90 -3.32 2.98 -1.63
CA LEU A 90 -3.30 2.82 -0.18
C LEU A 90 -4.62 3.36 0.38
N LEU A 91 -5.35 2.50 1.07
CA LEU A 91 -6.69 2.75 1.60
C LEU A 91 -6.67 2.65 3.13
N THR A 92 -7.35 3.55 3.84
CA THR A 92 -7.60 3.38 5.29
C THR A 92 -8.99 2.82 5.61
N GLN A 93 -9.88 2.74 4.60
CA GLN A 93 -11.22 2.16 4.71
C GLN A 93 -11.67 1.56 3.37
N LEU A 94 -12.46 0.49 3.42
CA LEU A 94 -13.20 0.00 2.26
C LEU A 94 -14.40 0.93 1.97
N GLN A 95 -14.79 1.04 0.71
CA GLN A 95 -15.98 1.78 0.28
C GLN A 95 -17.26 0.94 0.39
#